data_AF-A0A9P4R9F5-F1
#
_entry.id   AF-A0A9P4R9F5-F1
#
_cell.length_a   1.000
_cell.length_b   1.000
_cell.length_c   1.000
_cell.angle_alpha   90.00
_cell.angle_beta   90.00
_cell.angle_gamma   90.00
#
_symmetry.space_group_name_H-M   'P 1'
#
loop_
_entity.id
_entity.type
_entity.pdbx_description
1 polymer ?
#
loop_
_entity_poly.entity_id
_entity_poly.type
_entity_poly.pdbx_seq_one_letter_code
_entity_poly.pdbx_strand_id
1 'polypeptide(L)'
;MAAAQNEDGGIDLLKPYLLFDGEDKDDENGICGIVSRDKINLASEFLPLAPNGDILIAQGGQLSRPQPDTAIGYITFQFARKSGVNLVTKFTEQEDVWLTNYRLTTFMHFPFLTSQWKLAAGSETFHQAENQAARDGSTIVNHLHDLFYEAYNRKPTAIEASHVSVTCGMQAVQAWIHWREETEEEGVQHYMRSFARAFLCDVSQLQEVRSVLWNVLEYSMGPRLSNIKAALPLWWKNSGSKGQTRGASVSSPSVASSSVYVACPYNESIKCYLQCDALRRYVLN
;
A
#
# COMPACT_ATOMS: atom_id res chain seq x y z
N MET A 1 -9.55 -15.71 -24.01
CA MET A 1 -10.17 -15.26 -22.75
C MET A 1 -9.25 -15.59 -21.60
N ALA A 2 -8.89 -14.62 -20.75
CA ALA A 2 -8.03 -14.83 -19.58
C ALA A 2 -8.57 -15.89 -18.62
N ALA A 3 -9.90 -15.94 -18.45
CA ALA A 3 -10.59 -16.93 -17.61
C ALA A 3 -10.42 -18.40 -18.05
N ALA A 4 -9.91 -18.65 -19.26
CA ALA A 4 -9.64 -20.00 -19.78
C ALA A 4 -8.16 -20.41 -19.69
N GLN A 5 -7.29 -19.53 -19.17
CA GLN A 5 -5.86 -19.79 -18.97
C GLN A 5 -5.58 -20.27 -17.54
N ASN A 6 -4.39 -20.80 -17.31
CA ASN A 6 -3.85 -20.97 -15.96
C ASN A 6 -3.53 -19.59 -15.34
N GLU A 7 -3.20 -19.55 -14.04
CA GLU A 7 -3.10 -18.30 -13.28
C GLU A 7 -2.08 -17.35 -13.89
N ASP A 8 -0.85 -17.83 -14.07
CA ASP A 8 0.25 -17.05 -14.64
C ASP A 8 -0.09 -16.56 -16.06
N GLY A 9 -0.69 -17.40 -16.93
CA GLY A 9 -1.10 -16.99 -18.27
C GLY A 9 -2.24 -15.97 -18.29
N GLY A 10 -3.15 -16.02 -17.31
CA GLY A 10 -4.18 -15.01 -17.14
C GLY A 10 -3.62 -13.68 -16.65
N ILE A 11 -2.66 -13.72 -15.72
CA ILE A 11 -1.94 -12.55 -15.21
C ILE A 11 -1.15 -11.90 -16.33
N ASP A 12 -0.33 -12.66 -17.06
CA ASP A 12 0.51 -12.15 -18.16
C ASP A 12 -0.34 -11.48 -19.24
N LEU A 13 -1.54 -12.00 -19.49
CA LEU A 13 -2.46 -11.41 -20.45
C LEU A 13 -3.09 -10.10 -19.94
N LEU A 14 -3.48 -10.01 -18.68
CA LEU A 14 -4.26 -8.88 -18.15
C LEU A 14 -3.41 -7.76 -17.56
N LYS A 15 -2.25 -8.11 -17.00
CA LYS A 15 -1.37 -7.20 -16.27
C LYS A 15 -0.95 -5.99 -17.13
N PRO A 16 -0.56 -6.12 -18.41
CA PRO A 16 -0.21 -4.95 -19.23
C PRO A 16 -1.38 -3.98 -19.45
N TYR A 17 -2.61 -4.49 -19.47
CA TYR A 17 -3.81 -3.68 -19.67
C TYR A 17 -4.35 -3.05 -18.39
N LEU A 18 -3.98 -3.57 -17.21
CA LEU A 18 -4.47 -3.10 -15.91
C LEU A 18 -3.42 -2.32 -15.13
N LEU A 19 -2.17 -2.77 -15.13
CA LEU A 19 -1.08 -2.23 -14.32
C LEU A 19 -0.05 -1.48 -15.16
N PHE A 20 1.02 -1.02 -14.51
CA PHE A 20 2.08 -0.24 -15.11
C PHE A 20 3.38 -1.03 -15.10
N ASP A 21 4.12 -0.93 -16.19
CA ASP A 21 5.50 -1.39 -16.24
C ASP A 21 6.45 -0.24 -15.91
N GLY A 22 7.47 -0.59 -15.13
CA GLY A 22 8.55 0.32 -14.80
C GLY A 22 9.58 0.38 -15.93
N GLU A 23 10.44 1.39 -15.85
CA GLU A 23 11.58 1.61 -16.76
C GLU A 23 12.56 0.42 -16.81
N ASP A 24 12.50 -0.48 -15.83
CA ASP A 24 13.34 -1.66 -15.76
C ASP A 24 12.88 -2.84 -16.63
N LYS A 25 11.73 -2.70 -17.30
CA LYS A 25 11.22 -3.65 -18.29
C LYS A 25 11.67 -3.17 -19.68
N ASP A 26 12.02 -4.11 -20.56
CA ASP A 26 12.39 -3.88 -21.97
C ASP A 26 11.18 -3.43 -22.84
N ASP A 27 10.33 -2.56 -22.29
CA ASP A 27 9.21 -1.93 -22.99
C ASP A 27 9.58 -0.47 -23.25
N GLU A 28 9.45 -0.04 -24.51
CA GLU A 28 9.63 1.35 -24.93
C GLU A 28 8.71 2.32 -24.15
N ASN A 29 7.65 1.81 -23.50
CA ASN A 29 6.67 2.57 -22.73
C ASN A 29 6.84 2.48 -21.21
N GLY A 30 7.95 1.91 -20.70
CA GLY A 30 8.22 1.82 -19.27
C GLY A 30 8.22 3.20 -18.59
N ILE A 31 7.58 3.30 -17.43
CA ILE A 31 7.47 4.60 -16.74
C ILE A 31 8.75 4.90 -15.97
N CYS A 32 9.35 6.03 -16.31
CA CYS A 32 10.60 6.53 -15.74
C CYS A 32 10.56 6.70 -14.21
N GLY A 33 11.49 6.03 -13.51
CA GLY A 33 11.67 6.12 -12.07
C GLY A 33 10.73 5.30 -11.19
N ILE A 34 9.93 4.41 -11.78
CA ILE A 34 9.22 3.35 -11.06
C ILE A 34 9.71 1.98 -11.51
N VAL A 35 9.47 0.97 -10.66
CA VAL A 35 9.81 -0.44 -10.91
C VAL A 35 8.60 -1.31 -10.56
N SER A 36 8.39 -2.37 -11.35
CA SER A 36 7.34 -3.36 -11.13
C SER A 36 7.95 -4.71 -10.80
N ARG A 37 7.61 -5.31 -9.65
CA ARG A 37 8.18 -6.59 -9.19
C ARG A 37 7.10 -7.55 -8.77
N ASP A 38 7.30 -8.81 -9.14
CA ASP A 38 6.37 -9.87 -8.83
C ASP A 38 6.77 -10.63 -7.58
N LYS A 39 5.77 -11.03 -6.79
CA LYS A 39 5.90 -11.92 -5.62
C LYS A 39 6.99 -11.47 -4.63
N ILE A 40 7.15 -10.16 -4.45
CA ILE A 40 8.13 -9.63 -3.49
C ILE A 40 7.63 -9.77 -2.07
N ASN A 41 8.51 -10.20 -1.18
CA ASN A 41 8.22 -10.20 0.23
C ASN A 41 8.36 -8.77 0.80
N LEU A 42 7.31 -8.30 1.46
CA LEU A 42 7.33 -7.09 2.26
C LEU A 42 7.87 -7.40 3.67
N ALA A 43 8.35 -6.38 4.35
CA ALA A 43 8.98 -6.50 5.67
C ALA A 43 7.90 -6.74 6.76
N SER A 44 8.06 -7.83 7.53
CA SER A 44 7.05 -8.30 8.48
C SER A 44 6.94 -7.41 9.72
N GLU A 45 7.94 -6.58 10.01
CA GLU A 45 7.94 -5.63 11.12
C GLU A 45 6.84 -4.57 11.01
N PHE A 46 6.29 -4.35 9.81
CA PHE A 46 5.18 -3.43 9.58
C PHE A 46 3.81 -4.13 9.53
N LEU A 47 3.74 -5.44 9.76
CA LEU A 47 2.47 -6.16 9.83
C LEU A 47 1.60 -5.58 10.95
N PRO A 48 0.27 -5.45 10.73
CA PRO A 48 -0.63 -5.10 11.81
C PRO A 48 -0.56 -6.16 12.91
N LEU A 49 -0.80 -5.74 14.15
CA LEU A 49 -1.03 -6.69 15.24
C LEU A 49 -2.29 -7.49 14.92
N ALA A 50 -2.28 -8.79 15.20
CA ALA A 50 -3.50 -9.55 15.03
C ALA A 50 -4.53 -9.12 16.09
N PRO A 51 -5.81 -9.00 15.70
CA PRO A 51 -6.87 -8.52 16.59
C PRO A 51 -7.13 -9.46 17.77
N ASN A 52 -6.76 -10.75 17.67
CA ASN A 52 -6.90 -11.70 18.76
C ASN A 52 -5.70 -12.66 18.81
N GLY A 53 -4.90 -12.55 19.87
CA GLY A 53 -3.75 -13.42 20.11
C GLY A 53 -4.14 -14.89 20.28
N ASP A 54 -5.32 -15.18 20.82
CA ASP A 54 -5.79 -16.55 21.06
C ASP A 54 -6.13 -17.28 19.75
N ILE A 55 -6.66 -16.54 18.76
CA ILE A 55 -6.92 -17.07 17.41
C ILE A 55 -5.60 -17.36 16.68
N LEU A 56 -4.59 -16.49 16.84
CA LEU A 56 -3.27 -16.74 16.29
C LEU A 56 -2.60 -17.97 16.91
N ILE A 57 -2.71 -18.14 18.24
CA ILE A 57 -2.17 -19.29 18.96
C ILE A 57 -2.84 -20.59 18.49
N ALA A 58 -4.16 -20.57 18.28
CA ALA A 58 -4.91 -21.72 17.76
C ALA A 58 -4.57 -22.06 16.28
N GLN A 59 -4.10 -21.09 15.49
CA GLN A 59 -3.77 -21.26 14.07
C GLN A 59 -2.26 -21.44 13.79
N GLY A 60 -1.44 -21.64 14.82
CA GLY A 60 -0.01 -21.95 14.65
C GLY A 60 0.93 -20.75 14.52
N GLY A 61 0.46 -19.54 14.86
CA GLY A 61 1.30 -18.37 15.13
C GLY A 61 1.59 -17.46 13.93
N GLN A 62 1.49 -16.15 14.22
CA GLN A 62 1.79 -14.97 13.38
C GLN A 62 1.01 -14.84 12.06
N LEU A 63 0.73 -13.59 11.67
CA LEU A 63 0.18 -13.32 10.34
C LEU A 63 1.19 -13.76 9.27
N SER A 64 0.67 -14.31 8.17
CA SER A 64 1.49 -14.65 7.01
C SER A 64 2.26 -13.42 6.51
N ARG A 65 3.47 -13.65 5.98
CA ARG A 65 4.28 -12.57 5.43
C ARG A 65 3.54 -11.89 4.28
N PRO A 66 3.52 -10.54 4.20
CA PRO A 66 2.87 -9.84 3.11
C PRO A 66 3.67 -10.02 1.82
N GLN A 67 2.99 -10.50 0.78
CA GLN A 67 3.57 -10.81 -0.52
C GLN A 67 2.53 -10.50 -1.60
N PRO A 68 2.51 -9.28 -2.15
CA PRO A 68 1.69 -8.95 -3.31
C PRO A 68 2.19 -9.71 -4.54
N ASP A 69 1.26 -10.13 -5.41
CA ASP A 69 1.62 -10.76 -6.68
C ASP A 69 2.40 -9.81 -7.57
N THR A 70 2.01 -8.52 -7.58
CA THR A 70 2.80 -7.44 -8.18
C THR A 70 2.82 -6.25 -7.23
N ALA A 71 3.99 -5.64 -7.07
CA ALA A 71 4.17 -4.36 -6.40
C ALA A 71 4.84 -3.36 -7.34
N ILE A 72 4.37 -2.11 -7.29
CA ILE A 72 4.90 -0.99 -8.04
C ILE A 72 5.28 0.12 -7.07
N GLY A 73 6.52 0.58 -7.17
CA GLY A 73 7.10 1.60 -6.30
C GLY A 73 8.24 2.33 -6.99
N TYR A 74 8.91 3.20 -6.24
CA TYR A 74 9.99 4.02 -6.80
C TYR A 74 11.30 3.23 -6.85
N ILE A 75 12.07 3.44 -7.92
CA ILE A 75 13.38 2.80 -8.08
C ILE A 75 14.33 3.25 -6.94
N THR A 76 15.00 2.28 -6.31
CA THR A 76 16.09 2.56 -5.35
C THR A 76 17.39 2.83 -6.09
N PHE A 77 18.28 3.62 -5.49
CA PHE A 77 19.60 3.88 -6.06
C PHE A 77 20.43 2.59 -6.18
N GLN A 78 20.32 1.71 -5.18
CA GLN A 78 20.98 0.41 -5.20
C GLN A 78 20.47 -0.50 -6.33
N PHE A 79 19.17 -0.46 -6.62
CA PHE A 79 18.59 -1.23 -7.72
C PHE A 79 19.05 -0.67 -9.07
N ALA A 80 18.94 0.65 -9.28
CA ALA A 80 19.42 1.33 -10.48
C ALA A 80 20.88 0.97 -10.80
N ARG A 81 21.78 1.09 -9.81
CA ARG A 81 23.21 0.78 -9.96
C ARG A 81 23.50 -0.68 -10.32
N LYS A 82 22.67 -1.63 -9.88
CA LYS A 82 22.87 -3.07 -10.13
C LYS A 82 22.21 -3.56 -11.41
N SER A 83 21.27 -2.80 -11.97
CA SER A 83 20.47 -3.22 -13.12
C SER A 83 21.28 -3.39 -14.42
N GLY A 84 22.43 -2.72 -14.53
CA GLY A 84 23.23 -2.71 -15.76
C GLY A 84 22.67 -1.80 -16.86
N VAL A 85 21.54 -1.14 -16.61
CA VAL A 85 20.91 -0.15 -17.48
C VAL A 85 20.81 1.19 -16.75
N ASN A 86 20.75 2.31 -17.49
CA ASN A 86 20.64 3.65 -16.89
C ASN A 86 19.19 3.92 -16.45
N LEU A 87 18.84 3.44 -15.26
CA LEU A 87 17.54 3.73 -14.64
C LEU A 87 17.56 5.08 -13.92
N VAL A 88 16.49 5.86 -14.09
CA VAL A 88 16.32 7.13 -13.38
C VAL A 88 15.81 6.86 -11.97
N THR A 89 16.38 7.50 -10.95
CA THR A 89 15.90 7.40 -9.58
C THR A 89 15.08 8.66 -9.21
N LYS A 90 14.01 8.49 -8.42
CA LYS A 90 13.24 9.64 -7.89
C LYS A 90 13.80 10.17 -6.57
N PHE A 91 14.68 9.40 -5.95
CA PHE A 91 15.43 9.74 -4.76
C PHE A 91 16.89 10.01 -5.11
N THR A 92 17.49 10.99 -4.44
CA THR A 92 18.93 11.25 -4.48
C THR A 92 19.70 10.14 -3.75
N GLU A 93 21.00 10.04 -3.98
CA GLU A 93 21.86 9.10 -3.24
C GLU A 93 21.77 9.32 -1.72
N GLN A 94 21.74 10.58 -1.28
CA GLN A 94 21.63 10.92 0.14
C GLN A 94 20.30 10.47 0.74
N GLU A 95 19.18 10.64 0.02
CA GLU A 95 17.86 10.15 0.45
C GLU A 95 17.82 8.62 0.52
N ASP A 96 18.47 7.91 -0.44
CA ASP A 96 18.57 6.45 -0.41
C ASP A 96 19.38 5.95 0.80
N VAL A 97 20.43 6.69 1.18
CA VAL A 97 21.23 6.43 2.38
C VAL A 97 20.36 6.57 3.64
N TRP A 98 19.58 7.64 3.77
CA TRP A 98 18.67 7.82 4.90
C TRP A 98 17.70 6.64 5.04
N LEU A 99 17.21 6.12 3.91
CA LEU A 99 16.29 5.00 3.84
C LEU A 99 16.96 3.62 3.93
N THR A 100 18.28 3.50 4.14
CA THR A 100 18.97 2.19 4.06
C THR A 100 18.39 1.14 5.00
N ASN A 101 18.05 1.55 6.22
CA ASN A 101 17.53 0.68 7.27
C ASN A 101 16.03 0.87 7.53
N TYR A 102 15.36 1.66 6.68
CA TYR A 102 13.92 1.90 6.76
C TYR A 102 13.31 1.53 5.41
N ARG A 103 13.16 0.22 5.19
CA ARG A 103 12.74 -0.33 3.92
C ARG A 103 11.67 -1.37 4.12
N LEU A 104 10.61 -1.25 3.32
CA LEU A 104 9.62 -2.32 3.22
C LEU A 104 10.11 -3.48 2.34
N THR A 105 11.03 -3.22 1.41
CA THR A 105 11.65 -4.20 0.53
C THR A 105 12.95 -3.64 -0.04
N THR A 106 13.84 -4.49 -0.55
CA THR A 106 15.12 -4.05 -1.14
C THR A 106 15.00 -3.59 -2.59
N PHE A 107 13.89 -3.89 -3.25
CA PHE A 107 13.72 -3.65 -4.69
C PHE A 107 13.19 -2.26 -5.04
N MET A 108 12.41 -1.65 -4.14
CA MET A 108 11.74 -0.37 -4.39
C MET A 108 11.52 0.39 -3.08
N HIS A 109 11.45 1.71 -3.19
CA HIS A 109 10.97 2.57 -2.11
C HIS A 109 9.46 2.74 -2.21
N PHE A 110 8.79 2.76 -1.06
CA PHE A 110 7.38 3.12 -0.89
C PHE A 110 6.44 2.61 -2.01
N PRO A 111 6.12 1.30 -2.03
CA PRO A 111 5.12 0.79 -2.97
C PRO A 111 3.85 1.64 -2.90
N PHE A 112 3.35 2.07 -4.05
CA PHE A 112 2.16 2.90 -4.15
C PHE A 112 0.99 2.19 -4.81
N LEU A 113 1.25 1.09 -5.53
CA LEU A 113 0.25 0.20 -6.08
C LEU A 113 0.68 -1.25 -5.86
N THR A 114 -0.22 -2.10 -5.36
CA THR A 114 -0.04 -3.56 -5.33
C THR A 114 -1.20 -4.26 -6.00
N SER A 115 -1.00 -5.52 -6.40
CA SER A 115 -2.10 -6.35 -6.90
C SER A 115 -2.10 -7.75 -6.34
N GLN A 116 -3.29 -8.34 -6.27
CA GLN A 116 -3.54 -9.75 -6.00
C GLN A 116 -4.42 -10.34 -7.11
N TRP A 117 -4.03 -11.47 -7.64
CA TRP A 117 -4.69 -12.16 -8.74
C TRP A 117 -5.19 -13.51 -8.24
N LYS A 118 -6.37 -13.92 -8.69
CA LYS A 118 -6.92 -15.25 -8.45
C LYS A 118 -7.62 -15.77 -9.69
N LEU A 119 -7.50 -17.06 -9.92
CA LEU A 119 -8.18 -17.75 -11.00
C LEU A 119 -9.70 -17.74 -10.82
N ALA A 120 -10.43 -17.63 -11.93
CA ALA A 120 -11.89 -17.75 -11.92
C ALA A 120 -12.38 -19.16 -11.51
N ALA A 121 -11.57 -20.19 -11.74
CA ALA A 121 -11.91 -21.60 -11.49
C ALA A 121 -10.94 -22.30 -10.53
N GLY A 122 -10.14 -21.53 -9.77
CA GLY A 122 -9.22 -22.06 -8.77
C GLY A 122 -9.93 -22.47 -7.48
N SER A 123 -9.23 -23.24 -6.63
CA SER A 123 -9.66 -23.45 -5.24
C SER A 123 -9.61 -22.16 -4.41
N GLU A 124 -8.87 -21.16 -4.91
CA GLU A 124 -8.75 -19.86 -4.29
C GLU A 124 -9.78 -18.86 -4.80
N THR A 125 -10.39 -18.09 -3.89
CA THR A 125 -11.54 -17.22 -4.18
C THR A 125 -11.15 -15.74 -4.26
N PHE A 126 -11.99 -14.93 -4.90
CA PHE A 126 -11.82 -13.47 -4.91
C PHE A 126 -11.71 -12.88 -3.50
N HIS A 127 -12.43 -13.43 -2.52
CA HIS A 127 -12.33 -13.06 -1.11
C HIS A 127 -10.93 -13.29 -0.52
N GLN A 128 -10.20 -14.32 -0.98
CA GLN A 128 -8.81 -14.51 -0.56
C GLN A 128 -7.88 -13.46 -1.16
N ALA A 129 -8.12 -13.03 -2.41
CA ALA A 129 -7.42 -11.89 -3.00
C ALA A 129 -7.64 -10.61 -2.18
N GLU A 130 -8.88 -10.38 -1.74
CA GLU A 130 -9.23 -9.24 -0.88
C GLU A 130 -8.50 -9.32 0.47
N ASN A 131 -8.50 -10.47 1.14
CA ASN A 131 -7.78 -10.65 2.41
C ASN A 131 -6.27 -10.43 2.27
N GLN A 132 -5.68 -10.95 1.20
CA GLN A 132 -4.24 -10.76 0.92
C GLN A 132 -3.94 -9.29 0.61
N ALA A 133 -4.80 -8.63 -0.17
CA ALA A 133 -4.68 -7.20 -0.45
C ALA A 133 -4.84 -6.35 0.83
N ALA A 134 -5.75 -6.70 1.73
CA ALA A 134 -5.93 -6.04 3.02
C ALA A 134 -4.68 -6.15 3.90
N ARG A 135 -4.08 -7.34 3.97
CA ARG A 135 -2.82 -7.59 4.70
C ARG A 135 -1.68 -6.77 4.12
N ASP A 136 -1.47 -6.85 2.81
CA ASP A 136 -0.36 -6.16 2.14
C ASP A 136 -0.53 -4.64 2.24
N GLY A 137 -1.75 -4.15 2.01
CA GLY A 137 -2.09 -2.73 2.13
C GLY A 137 -1.90 -2.20 3.55
N SER A 138 -2.38 -2.92 4.57
CA SER A 138 -2.17 -2.54 5.98
C SER A 138 -0.68 -2.45 6.35
N THR A 139 0.13 -3.35 5.80
CA THR A 139 1.59 -3.35 6.00
C THR A 139 2.23 -2.09 5.40
N ILE A 140 1.86 -1.73 4.17
CA ILE A 140 2.37 -0.53 3.50
C ILE A 140 1.89 0.74 4.22
N VAL A 141 0.62 0.76 4.67
CA VAL A 141 0.05 1.86 5.45
C VAL A 141 0.81 2.07 6.75
N ASN A 142 1.17 1.01 7.49
CA ASN A 142 2.00 1.14 8.70
C ASN A 142 3.39 1.69 8.40
N HIS A 143 4.03 1.23 7.32
CA HIS A 143 5.32 1.75 6.89
C HIS A 143 5.26 3.24 6.48
N LEU A 144 4.16 3.72 5.90
CA LEU A 144 4.01 5.16 5.64
C LEU A 144 3.66 5.93 6.91
N HIS A 145 2.82 5.34 7.76
CA HIS A 145 2.39 5.94 9.01
C HIS A 145 3.60 6.24 9.91
N ASP A 146 4.48 5.27 10.10
CA ASP A 146 5.69 5.44 10.91
C ASP A 146 6.60 6.55 10.36
N LEU A 147 6.78 6.63 9.03
CA LEU A 147 7.58 7.69 8.39
C LEU A 147 7.02 9.08 8.75
N PHE A 148 5.73 9.30 8.48
CA PHE A 148 5.12 10.61 8.65
C PHE A 148 4.90 10.97 10.11
N TYR A 149 4.61 9.98 10.97
CA TYR A 149 4.46 10.19 12.39
C TYR A 149 5.76 10.68 13.01
N GLU A 150 6.86 9.99 12.73
CA GLU A 150 8.18 10.36 13.25
C GLU A 150 8.71 11.65 12.60
N ALA A 151 8.40 11.92 11.31
CA ALA A 151 8.79 13.17 10.65
C ALA A 151 8.15 14.40 11.28
N TYR A 152 6.84 14.36 11.54
CA TYR A 152 6.07 15.53 11.93
C TYR A 152 5.66 15.56 13.39
N ASN A 153 5.95 14.50 14.16
CA ASN A 153 5.55 14.33 15.55
C ASN A 153 4.03 14.55 15.75
N ARG A 154 3.23 14.06 14.79
CA ARG A 154 1.77 14.10 14.81
C ARG A 154 1.22 12.87 14.09
N LYS A 155 -0.06 12.56 14.33
CA LYS A 155 -0.77 11.55 13.53
C LYS A 155 -0.74 11.97 12.04
N PRO A 156 -0.30 11.07 11.14
CA PRO A 156 -0.44 11.25 9.69
C PRO A 156 -1.92 11.32 9.32
N THR A 157 -2.22 12.08 8.27
CA THR A 157 -3.54 12.06 7.65
C THR A 157 -3.74 10.76 6.89
N ALA A 158 -5.00 10.38 6.66
CA ALA A 158 -5.33 9.20 5.84
C ALA A 158 -4.71 9.29 4.43
N ILE A 159 -4.59 10.50 3.87
CA ILE A 159 -4.01 10.73 2.54
C ILE A 159 -2.49 10.48 2.54
N GLU A 160 -1.77 10.99 3.54
CA GLU A 160 -0.31 10.80 3.69
C GLU A 160 0.07 9.33 3.81
N ALA A 161 -0.68 8.57 4.61
CA ALA A 161 -0.40 7.17 4.90
C ALA A 161 -1.33 6.19 4.18
N SER A 162 -1.91 6.56 3.02
CA SER A 162 -2.76 5.67 2.23
C SER A 162 -1.98 4.76 1.27
N HIS A 163 -2.58 3.65 0.91
CA HIS A 163 -2.11 2.76 -0.14
C HIS A 163 -3.24 2.36 -1.09
N VAL A 164 -2.92 2.06 -2.35
CA VAL A 164 -3.88 1.55 -3.33
C VAL A 164 -3.51 0.14 -3.73
N SER A 165 -4.49 -0.76 -3.78
CA SER A 165 -4.30 -2.10 -4.32
C SER A 165 -5.35 -2.44 -5.37
N VAL A 166 -5.05 -3.44 -6.18
CA VAL A 166 -5.97 -4.03 -7.17
C VAL A 166 -6.17 -5.50 -6.85
N THR A 167 -7.41 -5.99 -6.92
CA THR A 167 -7.70 -7.43 -6.93
C THR A 167 -8.32 -7.81 -8.25
N CYS A 168 -7.93 -8.95 -8.82
CA CYS A 168 -8.49 -9.45 -10.07
C CYS A 168 -8.80 -10.95 -9.98
N GLY A 169 -10.06 -11.31 -10.20
CA GLY A 169 -10.56 -12.69 -10.19
C GLY A 169 -10.73 -13.30 -11.58
N MET A 170 -10.03 -12.79 -12.60
CA MET A 170 -10.18 -13.15 -14.03
C MET A 170 -11.59 -12.96 -14.65
N GLN A 171 -12.57 -12.50 -13.87
CA GLN A 171 -13.91 -12.08 -14.32
C GLN A 171 -14.18 -10.62 -13.99
N ALA A 172 -13.63 -10.13 -12.88
CA ALA A 172 -13.76 -8.76 -12.44
C ALA A 172 -12.43 -8.26 -11.86
N VAL A 173 -12.26 -6.95 -11.93
CA VAL A 173 -11.16 -6.21 -11.29
C VAL A 173 -11.76 -5.21 -10.31
N GLN A 174 -11.11 -5.01 -9.16
CA GLN A 174 -11.48 -4.00 -8.19
C GLN A 174 -10.25 -3.25 -7.69
N ALA A 175 -10.34 -1.93 -7.61
CA ALA A 175 -9.34 -1.06 -7.01
C ALA A 175 -9.79 -0.64 -5.60
N TRP A 176 -8.84 -0.69 -4.67
CA TRP A 176 -9.07 -0.51 -3.24
C TRP A 176 -8.13 0.54 -2.67
N ILE A 177 -8.65 1.38 -1.79
CA ILE A 177 -7.84 2.29 -0.98
C ILE A 177 -7.77 1.75 0.45
N HIS A 178 -6.57 1.81 1.02
CA HIS A 178 -6.23 1.35 2.36
C HIS A 178 -5.81 2.55 3.21
N TRP A 179 -6.27 2.59 4.45
CA TRP A 179 -5.83 3.59 5.42
C TRP A 179 -5.93 3.05 6.85
N ARG A 180 -5.35 3.78 7.78
CA ARG A 180 -5.32 3.48 9.22
C ARG A 180 -5.96 4.63 9.96
N GLU A 181 -6.79 4.32 10.95
CA GLU A 181 -7.25 5.29 11.94
C GLU A 181 -6.85 4.81 13.33
N GLU A 182 -6.74 5.76 14.26
CA GLU A 182 -6.36 5.46 15.63
C GLU A 182 -7.21 6.30 16.58
N THR A 183 -8.14 5.62 17.24
CA THR A 183 -9.06 6.19 18.23
C THR A 183 -8.70 5.72 19.63
N GLU A 184 -9.09 6.47 20.66
CA GLU A 184 -8.85 6.07 22.06
C GLU A 184 -9.64 4.81 22.45
N GLU A 185 -10.81 4.61 21.85
CA GLU A 185 -11.73 3.51 22.17
C GLU A 185 -11.37 2.21 21.47
N GLU A 186 -11.08 2.27 20.16
CA GLU A 186 -10.87 1.08 19.32
C GLU A 186 -9.38 0.79 19.05
N GLY A 187 -8.49 1.69 19.48
CA GLY A 187 -7.08 1.61 19.17
C GLY A 187 -6.82 1.75 17.68
N VAL A 188 -5.87 0.96 17.17
CA VAL A 188 -5.45 1.01 15.77
C VAL A 188 -6.37 0.16 14.90
N GLN A 189 -7.03 0.80 13.94
CA GLN A 189 -7.93 0.15 12.99
C GLN A 189 -7.41 0.33 11.56
N HIS A 190 -7.52 -0.75 10.77
CA HIS A 190 -7.13 -0.78 9.36
C HIS A 190 -8.37 -0.92 8.49
N TYR A 191 -8.52 0.00 7.55
CA TYR A 191 -9.67 0.05 6.66
C TYR A 191 -9.24 -0.17 5.21
N MET A 192 -10.13 -0.81 4.47
CA MET A 192 -10.01 -1.08 3.05
C MET A 192 -11.36 -0.83 2.39
N ARG A 193 -11.39 -0.05 1.31
CA ARG A 193 -12.64 0.26 0.59
C ARG A 193 -12.43 0.26 -0.92
N SER A 194 -13.33 -0.42 -1.62
CA SER A 194 -13.37 -0.43 -3.08
C SER A 194 -13.87 0.93 -3.57
N PHE A 195 -13.16 1.51 -4.53
CA PHE A 195 -13.52 2.80 -5.14
C PHE A 195 -13.64 2.75 -6.67
N ALA A 196 -13.18 1.67 -7.31
CA ALA A 196 -13.45 1.40 -8.71
C ALA A 196 -13.57 -0.12 -8.93
N ARG A 197 -14.45 -0.53 -9.84
CA ARG A 197 -14.67 -1.93 -10.20
C ARG A 197 -15.13 -2.06 -11.64
N ALA A 198 -14.75 -3.14 -12.29
CA ALA A 198 -15.19 -3.46 -13.65
C ALA A 198 -15.29 -4.97 -13.84
N PHE A 199 -16.22 -5.39 -14.68
CA PHE A 199 -16.18 -6.73 -15.28
C PHE A 199 -15.20 -6.76 -16.44
N LEU A 200 -14.38 -7.80 -16.56
CA LEU A 200 -13.36 -7.88 -17.59
C LEU A 200 -13.93 -8.02 -19.02
N CYS A 201 -15.20 -8.42 -19.14
CA CYS A 201 -15.89 -8.47 -20.43
C CYS A 201 -16.42 -7.10 -20.88
N ASP A 202 -16.43 -6.09 -20.01
CA ASP A 202 -16.88 -4.74 -20.32
C ASP A 202 -15.66 -3.82 -20.48
N VAL A 203 -15.28 -3.60 -21.74
CA VAL A 203 -14.12 -2.78 -22.10
C VAL A 203 -14.28 -1.33 -21.64
N SER A 204 -15.50 -0.79 -21.64
CA SER A 204 -15.74 0.59 -21.21
C SER A 204 -15.46 0.74 -19.71
N GLN A 205 -15.98 -0.18 -18.89
CA GLN A 205 -15.70 -0.17 -17.45
C GLN A 205 -14.21 -0.41 -17.15
N LEU A 206 -13.54 -1.26 -17.93
CA LEU A 206 -12.09 -1.45 -17.80
C LEU A 206 -11.31 -0.18 -18.11
N GLN A 207 -11.70 0.58 -19.13
CA GLN A 207 -11.09 1.86 -19.45
C GLN A 207 -11.27 2.87 -18.30
N GLU A 208 -12.43 2.90 -17.66
CA GLU A 208 -12.67 3.74 -16.47
C GLU A 208 -11.75 3.35 -15.30
N VAL A 209 -11.66 2.05 -14.97
CA VAL A 209 -10.74 1.57 -13.94
C VAL A 209 -9.29 1.89 -14.31
N ARG A 210 -8.92 1.75 -15.58
CA ARG A 210 -7.58 2.09 -16.07
C ARG A 210 -7.27 3.57 -15.90
N SER A 211 -8.22 4.46 -16.23
CA SER A 211 -8.09 5.91 -16.04
C SER A 211 -7.88 6.26 -14.57
N VAL A 212 -8.67 5.65 -13.69
CA VAL A 212 -8.54 5.78 -12.23
C VAL A 212 -7.16 5.33 -11.73
N LEU A 213 -6.59 4.27 -12.28
CA LEU A 213 -5.24 3.83 -11.91
C LEU A 213 -4.16 4.80 -12.42
N TRP A 214 -4.32 5.39 -13.60
CA TRP A 214 -3.41 6.43 -14.11
C TRP A 214 -3.39 7.66 -13.20
N ASN A 215 -4.56 8.03 -12.70
CA ASN A 215 -4.73 9.05 -11.68
C ASN A 215 -3.98 8.72 -10.37
N VAL A 216 -3.98 7.45 -9.95
CA VAL A 216 -3.17 6.98 -8.81
C VAL A 216 -1.67 7.10 -9.10
N LEU A 217 -1.23 6.78 -10.33
CA LEU A 217 0.15 6.94 -10.73
C LEU A 217 0.58 8.41 -10.73
N GLU A 218 -0.23 9.31 -11.30
CA GLU A 218 0.05 10.76 -11.31
C GLU A 218 0.15 11.31 -9.89
N TYR A 219 -0.82 10.98 -9.03
CA TYR A 219 -0.77 11.35 -7.61
C TYR A 219 0.50 10.84 -6.92
N SER A 220 0.88 9.59 -7.23
CA SER A 220 2.07 8.96 -6.65
C SER A 220 3.34 9.69 -7.08
N MET A 221 3.48 9.99 -8.37
CA MET A 221 4.65 10.63 -8.96
C MET A 221 4.75 12.14 -8.67
N GLY A 222 3.63 12.78 -8.29
CA GLY A 222 3.58 14.20 -7.98
C GLY A 222 3.43 14.46 -6.47
N PRO A 223 2.21 14.76 -5.96
CA PRO A 223 1.99 15.14 -4.57
C PRO A 223 2.50 14.15 -3.53
N ARG A 224 2.26 12.84 -3.71
CA ARG A 224 2.71 11.82 -2.74
C ARG A 224 4.23 11.78 -2.63
N LEU A 225 4.93 11.71 -3.76
CA LEU A 225 6.40 11.73 -3.78
C LEU A 225 6.93 13.01 -3.16
N SER A 226 6.34 14.17 -3.47
CA SER A 226 6.74 15.46 -2.90
C SER A 226 6.60 15.47 -1.37
N ASN A 227 5.50 14.93 -0.84
CA ASN A 227 5.26 14.83 0.60
C ASN A 227 6.24 13.87 1.27
N ILE A 228 6.52 12.70 0.67
CA ILE A 228 7.53 11.77 1.18
C ILE A 228 8.88 12.46 1.26
N LYS A 229 9.33 13.11 0.18
CA LYS A 229 10.63 13.81 0.13
C LYS A 229 10.72 14.96 1.14
N ALA A 230 9.62 15.68 1.37
CA ALA A 230 9.56 16.72 2.40
C ALA A 230 9.64 16.15 3.83
N ALA A 231 9.09 14.95 4.08
CA ALA A 231 9.14 14.27 5.36
C ALA A 231 10.53 13.66 5.66
N LEU A 232 11.23 13.15 4.65
CA LEU A 232 12.51 12.44 4.80
C LEU A 232 13.56 13.15 5.67
N PRO A 233 13.93 14.42 5.46
CA PRO A 233 14.96 15.06 6.28
C PRO A 233 14.54 15.23 7.75
N LEU A 234 13.24 15.43 7.99
CA LEU A 234 12.70 15.54 9.35
C LEU A 234 12.67 14.19 10.05
N TRP A 235 12.18 13.17 9.34
CA TRP A 235 12.22 11.78 9.77
C TRP A 235 13.66 11.35 10.12
N TRP A 236 14.62 11.60 9.21
CA TRP A 236 16.02 11.25 9.45
C TRP A 236 16.60 11.95 10.68
N LYS A 237 16.27 13.23 10.88
CA LYS A 237 16.69 13.98 12.08
C LYS A 237 16.10 13.40 13.37
N ASN A 238 14.83 12.99 13.34
CA ASN A 238 14.11 12.52 14.53
C ASN A 238 14.40 11.04 14.85
N SER A 239 14.56 10.20 13.82
CA SER A 239 14.75 8.76 13.93
C SER A 239 16.22 8.34 13.84
N GLY A 240 17.07 9.08 13.13
CA GLY A 240 18.48 8.74 12.88
C GLY A 240 19.39 8.78 14.13
N SER A 241 18.88 9.29 15.26
CA SER A 241 19.58 9.27 16.55
C SER A 241 19.19 8.10 17.47
N LYS A 242 18.12 7.35 17.14
CA LYS A 242 17.69 6.17 17.90
C LYS A 242 17.97 4.92 17.08
N GLY A 243 19.02 4.20 17.46
CA GLY A 243 19.42 2.93 16.83
C GLY A 243 18.21 2.03 16.57
N GLN A 244 18.02 1.68 15.32
CA GLN A 244 16.87 0.91 14.83
C GLN A 244 16.85 -0.49 15.42
N THR A 245 15.87 -0.73 16.28
CA THR A 245 15.13 -2.00 16.40
C THR A 245 13.92 -1.73 17.29
N ARG A 246 12.73 -1.52 16.71
CA ARG A 246 11.48 -1.67 17.46
C ARG A 246 11.23 -3.16 17.64
N GLY A 247 11.85 -3.74 18.66
CA GLY A 247 11.32 -4.95 19.28
C GLY A 247 9.96 -4.58 19.89
N ALA A 248 8.96 -5.43 19.68
CA ALA A 248 7.59 -5.26 20.15
C ALA A 248 7.55 -4.80 21.62
N SER A 249 7.28 -3.52 21.86
CA SER A 249 7.03 -3.01 23.21
C SER A 249 5.58 -3.32 23.56
N VAL A 250 5.39 -4.45 24.22
CA VAL A 250 4.15 -4.82 24.92
C VAL A 250 4.06 -3.93 26.16
N SER A 251 3.08 -3.04 26.20
CA SER A 251 2.63 -2.39 27.44
C SER A 251 1.28 -2.97 27.84
N SER A 252 1.29 -3.77 28.91
CA SER A 252 0.09 -4.31 29.56
C SER A 252 -0.76 -3.18 30.19
N PRO A 253 -2.10 -3.29 30.22
CA PRO A 253 -2.94 -2.29 30.88
C PRO A 253 -3.02 -2.56 32.39
N SER A 254 -2.77 -1.52 33.19
CA SER A 254 -3.13 -1.46 34.61
C SER A 254 -4.53 -0.85 34.79
N VAL A 255 -5.29 -1.43 35.71
CA VAL A 255 -6.72 -1.26 35.93
C VAL A 255 -7.12 0.02 36.69
N ALA A 256 -8.21 0.62 36.20
CA ALA A 256 -9.27 1.44 36.84
C ALA A 256 -8.99 2.82 37.46
N SER A 257 -9.75 3.83 36.99
CA SER A 257 -10.80 4.49 37.80
C SER A 257 -11.75 5.31 36.93
N SER A 258 -13.04 5.27 37.27
CA SER A 258 -14.22 5.79 36.58
C SER A 258 -14.54 7.27 36.87
N SER A 259 -15.00 8.03 35.87
CA SER A 259 -16.09 9.02 36.03
C SER A 259 -16.67 9.53 34.68
N VAL A 260 -17.82 8.96 34.31
CA VAL A 260 -19.13 9.57 33.93
C VAL A 260 -19.22 10.98 33.25
N TYR A 261 -19.88 10.98 32.07
CA TYR A 261 -20.52 12.03 31.22
C TYR A 261 -19.61 13.13 30.63
N VAL A 262 -19.66 13.46 29.32
CA VAL A 262 -20.79 14.02 28.54
C VAL A 262 -20.75 13.56 27.07
N ALA A 263 -21.91 13.19 26.53
CA ALA A 263 -22.11 12.88 25.11
C ALA A 263 -21.86 14.09 24.19
N CYS A 264 -21.10 13.90 23.12
CA CYS A 264 -21.08 14.80 21.96
C CYS A 264 -21.19 13.97 20.67
N PRO A 265 -21.95 14.44 19.67
CA PRO A 265 -22.54 13.58 18.65
C PRO A 265 -21.58 13.22 17.51
N TYR A 266 -21.70 11.98 17.07
CA TYR A 266 -21.65 11.49 15.68
C TYR A 266 -20.72 12.24 14.70
N ASN A 267 -19.60 11.60 14.39
CA ASN A 267 -18.56 12.09 13.50
C ASN A 267 -18.98 11.89 12.02
N GLU A 268 -19.60 12.89 11.39
CA GLU A 268 -19.91 12.95 9.95
C GLU A 268 -18.69 13.26 9.05
N SER A 269 -17.47 13.24 9.58
CA SER A 269 -16.31 13.82 8.90
C SER A 269 -15.85 13.07 7.65
N ILE A 270 -16.07 11.76 7.48
CA ILE A 270 -15.55 11.01 6.31
C ILE A 270 -16.54 10.88 5.15
N LYS A 271 -17.86 10.98 5.40
CA LYS A 271 -18.80 11.20 4.29
C LYS A 271 -18.47 12.51 3.57
N CYS A 272 -18.06 13.53 4.34
CA CYS A 272 -17.65 14.82 3.81
C CYS A 272 -16.28 14.77 3.12
N TYR A 273 -15.31 13.97 3.56
CA TYR A 273 -13.97 13.94 2.91
C TYR A 273 -13.88 13.12 1.62
N LEU A 274 -14.76 12.14 1.41
CA LEU A 274 -14.99 11.55 0.07
C LEU A 274 -15.85 12.48 -0.83
N GLN A 275 -16.44 13.53 -0.24
CA GLN A 275 -17.02 14.69 -0.92
C GLN A 275 -16.03 15.87 -1.05
N CYS A 276 -14.93 15.89 -0.28
CA CYS A 276 -13.86 16.88 -0.40
C CYS A 276 -12.96 16.52 -1.58
N ASP A 277 -13.28 17.14 -2.72
CA ASP A 277 -12.45 17.58 -3.84
C ASP A 277 -11.02 17.09 -4.05
N ALA A 278 -10.18 16.81 -3.04
CA ALA A 278 -8.79 16.43 -3.26
C ALA A 278 -8.65 15.06 -3.95
N LEU A 279 -9.21 13.99 -3.41
CA LEU A 279 -9.16 12.68 -4.08
C LEU A 279 -10.13 12.61 -5.27
N ARG A 280 -11.24 13.34 -5.28
CA ARG A 280 -12.17 13.36 -6.42
C ARG A 280 -11.59 14.07 -7.64
N ARG A 281 -10.92 15.22 -7.47
CA ARG A 281 -10.30 15.96 -8.58
C ARG A 281 -9.14 15.22 -9.21
N TYR A 282 -8.41 14.42 -8.42
CA TYR A 282 -7.29 13.64 -8.94
C TYR A 282 -7.67 12.23 -9.38
N VAL A 283 -8.77 11.62 -8.88
CA VAL A 283 -9.14 10.23 -9.19
C VAL A 283 -10.29 10.11 -10.21
N LEU A 284 -11.16 11.12 -10.34
CA LEU A 284 -12.38 11.05 -11.17
C LEU A 284 -12.54 12.18 -12.21
N ASN A 285 -11.45 12.86 -12.58
CA ASN A 285 -11.40 13.68 -13.80
C ASN A 285 -10.32 13.15 -14.74
#